data_AF-A0AAP1W820-F1
#
_entry.id   AF-A0AAP1W820-F1
#
_cell.length_a   1.000
_cell.length_b   1.000
_cell.length_c   1.000
_cell.angle_alpha   90.00
_cell.angle_beta   90.00
_cell.angle_gamma   90.00
#
_symmetry.space_group_name_H-M   'P 1'
#
loop_
_entity.id
_entity.type
_entity.pdbx_description
1 polymer ?
#
loop_
_entity_poly.entity_id
_entity_poly.type
_entity_poly.pdbx_seq_one_letter_code
_entity_poly.pdbx_strand_id
1 'polypeptide(L)'
;MNQVDAILKVFQEWHDNMGLRYLWISCDGETQEFYPELEMEYDPDTAFFKALEVLLKSGDKCLFYNLNSEDPSRDGEHLTGTPEEQLALLKEVWVGKAEMDKMDEENGYLGWYFLMFCPYSLAHKIYDEHGNFLKWWHAE
;
A
#
# COMPACT_ATOMS: atom_id res chain seq x y z
N MET A 1 -21.11 -2.32 3.30
CA MET A 1 -19.63 -2.34 3.40
C MET A 1 -19.19 -0.90 3.26
N ASN A 2 -18.29 -0.39 4.12
CA ASN A 2 -17.77 0.97 3.96
C ASN A 2 -16.62 1.01 2.93
N GLN A 3 -16.19 2.20 2.51
CA GLN A 3 -15.13 2.37 1.51
C GLN A 3 -13.83 1.66 1.89
N VAL A 4 -13.37 1.80 3.14
CA VAL A 4 -12.10 1.19 3.60
C VAL A 4 -12.19 -0.34 3.59
N ASP A 5 -13.31 -0.92 4.06
CA ASP A 5 -13.52 -2.37 4.02
C ASP A 5 -13.54 -2.89 2.57
N ALA A 6 -14.15 -2.14 1.65
CA ALA A 6 -14.20 -2.50 0.24
C ALA A 6 -12.81 -2.48 -0.39
N ILE A 7 -12.04 -1.42 -0.15
CA ILE A 7 -10.64 -1.29 -0.59
C ILE A 7 -9.82 -2.47 -0.08
N LEU A 8 -9.87 -2.76 1.22
CA LEU A 8 -9.09 -3.85 1.82
C LEU A 8 -9.49 -5.21 1.25
N LYS A 9 -10.77 -5.40 0.94
CA LYS A 9 -11.27 -6.63 0.32
C LYS A 9 -10.74 -6.79 -1.11
N VAL A 10 -10.87 -5.76 -1.95
CA VAL A 10 -10.31 -5.79 -3.33
C VAL A 10 -8.81 -6.03 -3.26
N PHE A 11 -8.11 -5.28 -2.40
CA PHE A 11 -6.68 -5.39 -2.22
C PHE A 11 -6.22 -6.80 -1.86
N GLN A 12 -6.91 -7.46 -0.93
CA GLN A 12 -6.55 -8.80 -0.46
C GLN A 12 -6.97 -9.92 -1.41
N GLU A 13 -8.03 -9.73 -2.20
CA GLU A 13 -8.56 -10.75 -3.11
C GLU A 13 -7.88 -10.72 -4.50
N TRP A 14 -7.37 -9.56 -4.94
CA TRP A 14 -6.91 -9.37 -6.31
C TRP A 14 -5.42 -9.09 -6.48
N HIS A 15 -4.72 -8.70 -5.40
CA HIS A 15 -3.29 -8.37 -5.47
C HIS A 15 -2.45 -9.35 -4.68
N ASP A 16 -1.99 -10.42 -5.33
CA ASP A 16 -1.18 -11.49 -4.73
C ASP A 16 0.06 -10.97 -3.97
N ASN A 17 0.64 -9.85 -4.42
CA ASN A 17 1.85 -9.27 -3.85
C ASN A 17 1.57 -8.20 -2.76
N MET A 18 0.30 -7.81 -2.54
CA MET A 18 -0.20 -6.84 -1.54
C MET A 18 0.79 -5.69 -1.18
N GLY A 19 1.38 -5.05 -2.19
CA GLY A 19 2.32 -3.93 -2.03
C GLY A 19 1.61 -2.56 -1.93
N LEU A 20 2.35 -1.52 -1.55
CA LEU A 20 1.80 -0.14 -1.47
C LEU A 20 1.18 0.33 -2.78
N ARG A 21 1.84 0.04 -3.91
CA ARG A 21 1.32 0.34 -5.25
C ARG A 21 -0.07 -0.24 -5.47
N TYR A 22 -0.26 -1.50 -5.08
CA TYR A 22 -1.54 -2.18 -5.27
C TYR A 22 -2.61 -1.65 -4.33
N LEU A 23 -2.23 -1.31 -3.09
CA LEU A 23 -3.15 -0.62 -2.18
C LEU A 23 -3.59 0.73 -2.75
N TRP A 24 -2.67 1.48 -3.37
CA TRP A 24 -2.98 2.73 -4.06
C TRP A 24 -3.96 2.54 -5.21
N ILE A 25 -3.70 1.57 -6.10
CA ILE A 25 -4.60 1.25 -7.22
C ILE A 25 -6.01 0.91 -6.71
N SER A 26 -6.12 0.11 -5.64
CA SER A 26 -7.41 -0.18 -5.01
C SER A 26 -8.12 1.07 -4.50
N CYS A 27 -7.38 2.07 -4.00
CA CYS A 27 -7.95 3.35 -3.54
C CYS A 27 -8.33 4.30 -4.70
N ASP A 28 -7.59 4.25 -5.81
CA ASP A 28 -7.69 5.16 -6.93
C ASP A 28 -8.46 4.55 -8.11
N GLY A 29 -9.72 4.20 -7.84
CA GLY A 29 -10.70 3.82 -8.88
C GLY A 29 -11.01 2.32 -8.97
N GLU A 30 -10.04 1.43 -8.73
CA GLU A 30 -10.26 -0.02 -8.90
C GLU A 30 -11.39 -0.55 -7.99
N THR A 31 -11.50 -0.08 -6.74
CA THR A 31 -12.61 -0.48 -5.86
C THR A 31 -13.98 -0.15 -6.44
N GLN A 32 -14.12 0.97 -7.16
CA GLN A 32 -15.39 1.34 -7.79
C GLN A 32 -15.70 0.48 -9.02
N GLU A 33 -14.70 -0.13 -9.67
CA GLU A 33 -14.95 -1.10 -10.74
C GLU A 33 -15.59 -2.39 -10.21
N PHE A 34 -15.17 -2.84 -9.02
CA PHE A 34 -15.76 -4.01 -8.35
C PHE A 34 -17.08 -3.69 -7.63
N TYR A 35 -17.22 -2.48 -7.10
CA TYR A 35 -18.38 -2.05 -6.33
C TYR A 35 -18.91 -0.69 -6.84
N PRO A 36 -19.55 -0.65 -8.02
CA PRO A 36 -19.94 0.61 -8.67
C PRO A 36 -21.03 1.41 -7.93
N GLU A 37 -21.80 0.74 -7.07
CA GLU A 37 -22.84 1.37 -6.25
C GLU A 37 -22.30 1.85 -4.88
N LEU A 38 -21.01 1.65 -4.60
CA LEU A 38 -20.40 2.08 -3.34
C LEU A 38 -20.21 3.59 -3.32
N GLU A 39 -20.76 4.24 -2.31
CA GLU A 39 -20.53 5.66 -2.05
C GLU A 39 -19.09 5.86 -1.51
N MET A 40 -18.32 6.70 -2.20
CA MET A 40 -16.96 7.04 -1.80
C MET A 40 -16.97 8.28 -0.90
N GLU A 41 -16.64 8.10 0.37
CA GLU A 41 -16.61 9.15 1.39
C GLU A 41 -15.30 9.96 1.35
N TYR A 42 -14.21 9.29 0.98
CA TYR A 42 -12.85 9.81 1.04
C TYR A 42 -12.23 9.93 -0.35
N ASP A 43 -11.43 10.98 -0.56
CA ASP A 43 -10.50 11.07 -1.68
C ASP A 43 -9.45 9.94 -1.62
N PRO A 44 -8.77 9.61 -2.74
CA PRO A 44 -7.83 8.50 -2.80
C PRO A 44 -6.68 8.58 -1.79
N ASP A 45 -6.11 9.77 -1.54
CA ASP A 45 -5.03 9.96 -0.56
C ASP A 45 -5.52 9.61 0.86
N THR A 46 -6.67 10.18 1.26
CA THR A 46 -7.28 9.92 2.56
C THR A 46 -7.67 8.45 2.72
N ALA A 47 -8.25 7.85 1.67
CA ALA A 47 -8.66 6.45 1.66
C ALA A 47 -7.44 5.51 1.82
N PHE A 48 -6.35 5.80 1.11
CA PHE A 48 -5.10 5.05 1.17
C PHE A 48 -4.52 5.02 2.59
N PHE A 49 -4.36 6.17 3.23
CA PHE A 49 -3.78 6.21 4.57
C PHE A 49 -4.68 5.55 5.62
N LYS A 50 -6.01 5.63 5.48
CA LYS A 50 -6.95 4.92 6.36
C LYS A 50 -6.85 3.40 6.17
N ALA A 51 -6.79 2.93 4.93
CA ALA A 51 -6.65 1.50 4.64
C ALA A 51 -5.30 0.96 5.15
N LEU A 52 -4.22 1.69 4.91
CA LEU A 52 -2.88 1.33 5.39
C LEU A 52 -2.82 1.30 6.93
N GLU A 53 -3.45 2.27 7.60
CA GLU A 53 -3.56 2.28 9.07
C GLU A 53 -4.23 1.00 9.61
N VAL A 54 -5.34 0.58 8.98
CA VAL A 54 -6.03 -0.66 9.36
C VAL A 54 -5.12 -1.88 9.17
N LEU A 55 -4.39 -1.95 8.06
CA LEU A 55 -3.44 -3.04 7.79
C LEU A 55 -2.33 -3.10 8.84
N LEU A 56 -1.71 -1.97 9.16
CA LEU A 56 -0.62 -1.91 10.16
C LEU A 56 -1.12 -2.21 11.57
N LYS A 57 -2.29 -1.69 11.96
CA LYS A 57 -2.91 -1.99 13.28
C LYS A 57 -3.33 -3.45 13.43
N SER A 58 -3.56 -4.16 12.32
CA SER A 58 -3.87 -5.59 12.37
C SER A 58 -2.67 -6.44 12.85
N GLY A 59 -1.45 -5.89 12.79
CA GLY A 59 -0.23 -6.40 13.43
C GLY A 59 0.34 -7.71 12.87
N ASP A 60 -0.47 -8.53 12.19
CA ASP A 60 -0.07 -9.87 11.76
C ASP A 60 -0.13 -10.09 10.25
N LYS A 61 -0.66 -9.13 9.49
CA LYS A 61 -0.86 -9.27 8.04
C LYS A 61 0.18 -8.56 7.20
N CYS A 62 0.64 -7.39 7.64
CA CYS A 62 1.57 -6.55 6.91
C CYS A 62 2.65 -5.98 7.81
N LEU A 63 3.85 -5.79 7.24
CA LEU A 63 4.99 -5.13 7.87
C LEU A 63 5.54 -4.07 6.92
N PHE A 64 6.07 -3.00 7.50
CA PHE A 64 6.53 -1.82 6.75
C PHE A 64 8.05 -1.75 6.76
N TYR A 65 8.67 -1.51 5.60
CA TYR A 65 10.11 -1.59 5.41
C TYR A 65 10.66 -0.37 4.71
N ASN A 66 11.94 -0.06 4.97
CA ASN A 66 12.69 0.96 4.25
C ASN A 66 13.26 0.38 2.94
N LEU A 67 13.14 1.15 1.86
CA LEU A 67 13.82 0.91 0.58
C LEU A 67 14.84 2.04 0.39
N ASN A 68 15.95 1.97 1.14
CA ASN A 68 16.89 3.07 1.21
C ASN A 68 17.96 2.95 0.12
N SER A 69 17.74 3.63 -1.00
CA SER A 69 18.75 3.72 -2.07
C SER A 69 19.94 4.62 -1.71
N GLU A 70 19.78 5.56 -0.77
CA GLU A 70 20.82 6.51 -0.36
C GLU A 70 21.78 5.93 0.69
N ASP A 71 21.27 5.10 1.60
CA ASP A 71 22.06 4.29 2.54
C ASP A 71 21.68 2.81 2.41
N PRO A 72 22.33 2.08 1.49
CA PRO A 72 22.08 0.66 1.25
C PRO A 72 22.31 -0.24 2.46
N SER A 73 22.97 0.25 3.52
CA SER A 73 23.16 -0.55 4.74
C SER A 73 21.86 -0.75 5.52
N ARG A 74 20.85 0.09 5.24
CA ARG A 74 19.53 0.08 5.88
C ARG A 74 18.40 -0.35 4.94
N ASP A 75 18.76 -0.72 3.72
CA ASP A 75 17.80 -1.23 2.74
C ASP A 75 17.20 -2.55 3.23
N GLY A 76 15.87 -2.69 3.13
CA GLY A 76 15.16 -3.85 3.65
C GLY A 76 15.06 -3.93 5.17
N GLU A 77 15.37 -2.85 5.91
CA GLU A 77 15.13 -2.80 7.36
C GLU A 77 13.63 -2.65 7.66
N HIS A 78 13.12 -3.52 8.53
CA HIS A 78 11.77 -3.40 9.07
C HIS A 78 11.67 -2.16 9.94
N LEU A 79 10.68 -1.30 9.67
CA LEU A 79 10.41 -0.10 10.44
C LEU A 79 9.81 -0.49 11.79
N THR A 80 10.59 -0.32 12.85
CA THR A 80 10.13 -0.55 14.22
C THR A 80 9.48 0.74 14.76
N GLY A 81 8.24 0.66 15.21
CA GLY A 81 7.43 1.81 15.65
C GLY A 81 5.94 1.47 15.69
N THR A 82 5.11 2.38 16.20
CA THR A 82 3.66 2.22 16.12
C THR A 82 3.17 2.43 14.68
N PRO A 83 1.99 1.92 14.30
CA PRO A 83 1.38 2.23 13.01
C PRO A 83 1.34 3.73 12.70
N GLU A 84 1.05 4.57 13.69
CA GLU A 84 1.00 6.02 13.53
C GLU A 84 2.38 6.62 13.21
N GLU A 85 3.44 6.14 13.85
CA GLU A 85 4.83 6.54 13.57
C GLU A 85 5.24 6.12 12.15
N GLN A 86 4.93 4.89 11.75
CA GLN A 86 5.21 4.38 10.40
C GLN A 86 4.45 5.18 9.32
N LEU A 87 3.18 5.52 9.57
CA LEU A 87 2.39 6.35 8.65
C LEU A 87 2.91 7.78 8.57
N ALA A 88 3.41 8.34 9.68
CA ALA A 88 4.00 9.67 9.69
C ALA A 88 5.21 9.73 8.75
N LEU A 89 6.08 8.71 8.77
CA LEU A 89 7.22 8.61 7.86
C LEU A 89 6.79 8.63 6.39
N LEU A 90 5.80 7.82 6.00
CA LEU A 90 5.30 7.82 4.61
C LEU A 90 4.68 9.16 4.22
N LYS A 91 3.97 9.83 5.15
CA LYS A 91 3.38 11.15 4.91
C LYS A 91 4.40 12.24 4.66
N GLU A 92 5.60 12.16 5.25
CA GLU A 92 6.68 13.14 5.03
C GLU A 92 7.17 13.16 3.57
N VAL A 93 7.10 12.04 2.88
CA VAL A 93 7.55 11.87 1.49
C VAL A 93 6.40 11.73 0.50
N TRP A 94 5.16 11.93 0.95
CA TRP A 94 3.96 11.74 0.14
C TRP A 94 3.76 12.91 -0.82
N VAL A 95 3.67 12.61 -2.12
CA VAL A 95 3.56 13.62 -3.17
C VAL A 95 2.11 13.98 -3.53
N GLY A 96 1.15 13.17 -3.08
CA GLY A 96 -0.28 13.34 -3.37
C GLY A 96 -0.69 12.91 -4.77
N LYS A 97 -2.00 12.65 -4.97
CA LYS A 97 -2.55 12.14 -6.23
C LYS A 97 -2.12 12.94 -7.46
N ALA A 98 -2.22 14.27 -7.41
CA ALA A 98 -1.96 15.10 -8.60
C ALA A 98 -0.53 14.93 -9.15
N GLU A 99 0.47 14.80 -8.29
CA GLU A 99 1.85 14.57 -8.72
C GLU A 99 2.05 13.11 -9.15
N MET A 100 1.40 12.14 -8.49
CA MET A 100 1.41 10.74 -8.93
C MET A 100 0.80 10.55 -10.31
N ASP A 101 -0.37 11.16 -10.57
CA ASP A 101 -1.04 11.10 -11.87
C ASP A 101 -0.15 11.65 -12.99
N LYS A 102 0.53 12.77 -12.72
CA LYS A 102 1.49 13.36 -13.65
C LYS A 102 2.68 12.44 -13.90
N MET A 103 3.26 11.84 -12.86
CA MET A 103 4.34 10.85 -13.00
C MET A 103 3.89 9.64 -13.82
N ASP A 104 2.68 9.14 -13.59
CA ASP A 104 2.12 8.00 -14.30
C ASP A 104 1.90 8.32 -15.79
N GLU A 105 1.40 9.52 -16.11
CA GLU A 105 1.23 10.00 -17.49
C GLU A 105 2.59 10.15 -18.22
N GLU A 106 3.56 10.82 -17.58
CA GLU A 106 4.88 11.06 -18.16
C GLU A 106 5.66 9.77 -18.45
N ASN A 107 5.43 8.71 -17.66
CA ASN A 107 6.15 7.44 -17.74
C ASN A 107 5.31 6.30 -18.37
N GLY A 108 4.02 6.52 -18.62
CA GLY A 108 3.12 5.51 -19.18
C GLY A 108 2.95 4.29 -18.27
N TYR A 109 3.00 4.48 -16.95
CA TYR A 109 3.00 3.40 -15.97
C TYR A 109 2.23 3.79 -14.70
N LEU A 110 1.19 3.03 -14.35
CA LEU A 110 0.39 3.29 -13.15
C LEU A 110 1.14 2.91 -11.87
N GLY A 111 1.24 3.87 -10.94
CA GLY A 111 1.95 3.73 -9.68
C GLY A 111 3.47 3.92 -9.81
N TRP A 112 3.92 4.77 -10.74
CA TRP A 112 5.33 5.05 -10.98
C TRP A 112 6.05 5.59 -9.74
N TYR A 113 5.35 6.41 -8.94
CA TYR A 113 5.86 6.87 -7.65
C TYR A 113 6.33 5.73 -6.76
N PHE A 114 5.52 4.68 -6.61
CA PHE A 114 5.86 3.54 -5.76
C PHE A 114 7.02 2.70 -6.31
N LEU A 115 7.17 2.66 -7.62
CA LEU A 115 8.23 1.90 -8.27
C LEU A 115 9.59 2.60 -8.15
N MET A 116 9.63 3.92 -8.29
CA MET A 116 10.89 4.66 -8.50
C MET A 116 11.27 5.60 -7.36
N PHE A 117 10.31 6.09 -6.58
CA PHE A 117 10.53 7.22 -5.67
C PHE A 117 10.12 6.95 -4.22
N CYS A 118 9.16 6.05 -3.98
CA CYS A 118 8.72 5.75 -2.62
C CYS A 118 9.83 4.99 -1.86
N PRO A 119 10.37 5.53 -0.75
CA PRO A 119 11.45 4.89 0.00
C PRO A 119 10.92 3.83 0.97
N TYR A 120 9.69 3.36 0.77
CA TYR A 120 9.03 2.42 1.68
C TYR A 120 8.34 1.31 0.91
N SER A 121 8.34 0.12 1.51
CA SER A 121 7.59 -1.03 1.00
C SER A 121 6.67 -1.63 2.06
N LEU A 122 5.59 -2.23 1.56
CA LEU A 122 4.70 -3.05 2.35
C LEU A 122 4.98 -4.51 2.03
N ALA A 123 5.35 -5.28 3.04
CA ALA A 123 5.43 -6.73 2.96
C ALA A 123 4.17 -7.33 3.58
N HIS A 124 3.75 -8.48 3.07
CA HIS A 124 2.62 -9.21 3.63
C HIS A 124 2.96 -10.69 3.82
N LYS A 125 2.19 -11.39 4.65
CA LYS A 125 2.35 -12.83 4.85
C LYS A 125 1.69 -13.60 3.71
N ILE A 126 2.44 -14.54 3.15
CA ILE A 126 1.90 -15.58 2.27
C ILE A 126 1.69 -16.85 3.09
N TYR A 127 0.54 -17.48 2.87
CA TYR A 127 0.16 -18.76 3.44
C TYR A 127 0.06 -19.83 2.35
N ASP A 128 0.25 -21.09 2.69
CA ASP A 128 -0.05 -22.21 1.79
C ASP A 128 -1.56 -22.46 1.67
N GLU A 129 -1.95 -23.41 0.82
CA GLU A 129 -3.34 -23.84 0.62
C GLU A 129 -4.01 -24.42 1.89
N HIS A 130 -3.23 -24.71 2.92
CA HIS A 130 -3.69 -25.20 4.22
C HIS A 130 -3.73 -24.10 5.30
N GLY A 131 -3.37 -22.86 4.94
CA GLY A 131 -3.33 -21.72 5.86
C GLY A 131 -2.09 -21.68 6.75
N ASN A 132 -1.03 -22.46 6.46
CA ASN A 132 0.23 -22.37 7.19
C ASN A 132 1.08 -21.23 6.62
N PHE A 133 1.71 -20.46 7.51
CA PHE A 133 2.63 -19.40 7.10
C PHE A 133 3.81 -19.98 6.31
N LEU A 134 4.03 -19.43 5.11
CA LEU A 134 5.17 -19.80 4.26
C LEU A 134 6.31 -18.80 4.39
N LYS A 135 6.05 -17.53 4.07
CA LYS A 135 7.05 -16.46 4.07
C LYS A 135 6.42 -15.08 4.04
N TRP A 136 7.22 -14.06 4.34
CA TRP A 136 6.92 -12.69 3.96
C TRP A 136 7.22 -12.50 2.48
N TRP A 137 6.32 -11.82 1.77
CA TRP A 137 6.54 -11.40 0.39
C TRP A 137 6.58 -9.88 0.32
N HIS A 138 7.66 -9.38 -0.29
CA HIS A 138 7.82 -7.98 -0.63
C HIS A 138 7.42 -7.82 -2.09
N ALA A 139 6.54 -6.86 -2.39
CA ALA A 139 6.36 -6.46 -3.78
C ALA A 139 7.69 -5.87 -4.27
N GLU A 140 8.31 -6.52 -5.27
CA GLU A 140 9.45 -6.00 -6.02
C GLU A 140 9.11 -4.69 -6.74
#